data_AF-A0A3A4L0S5-F1
#
_entry.id   AF-A0A3A4L0S5-F1
#
_cell.length_a   1.000
_cell.length_b   1.000
_cell.length_c   1.000
_cell.angle_alpha   90.00
_cell.angle_beta   90.00
_cell.angle_gamma   90.00
#
_symmetry.space_group_name_H-M   'P 1'
#
loop_
_entity.id
_entity.type
_entity.pdbx_description
1 polymer ?
#
loop_
_entity_poly.entity_id
_entity_poly.type
_entity_poly.pdbx_seq_one_letter_code
_entity_poly.pdbx_strand_id
1 'polypeptide(L)'
;MRKYVLPIVIVAMAALAAAACSKTEGSMLDVAALGYGECDSNADCQPFGYCNESGYCDAECRDTADCYLYGERAGETLVCLNYQCVPEGTTDGDEDAEEEVIVTDYPCTYYTPEQCAEAYWIETDGNRDCWDYGWRYACSEESEMCIDTGDVDFGEAEQADDGWYDVWGSLIVIAARTQGIPLVPFQDTVSLHYLLTRMSLADGKLVIESDMCYMEMRNFKDEDVYPVGTDLGQLIIPPNYYNNVATLRHVVDDPPAFAAGAELKSGKFTELRGAKMETLDPEDLPDRAEYEATCGEWDPKGGERWEPIEGCRITDQDRDGKPGMTNIGIGALNNKEAYSDQLWDCTLDGEVIDNDHIMGLLPNFNVQNQIGGNDPAMVYDIEVITHPDADRSYFKFQRLGPDATCADVIKEIECEGGSWLSYVVHIGQTPAPEEANTCL
;
A
#
# COMPACT_ATOMS: atom_id res chain seq x y z
N MET A 1 -77.46 1.27 -10.70
CA MET A 1 -76.39 1.08 -9.71
C MET A 1 -74.95 1.33 -10.22
N ARG A 2 -74.71 1.62 -11.51
CA ARG A 2 -73.33 1.85 -12.04
C ARG A 2 -72.84 3.31 -12.08
N LYS A 3 -73.63 4.30 -11.64
CA LYS A 3 -73.29 5.74 -11.78
C LYS A 3 -72.55 6.38 -10.58
N TYR A 4 -72.32 5.64 -9.49
CA TYR A 4 -71.67 6.18 -8.28
C TYR A 4 -70.32 5.54 -7.93
N VAL A 5 -69.84 4.59 -8.72
CA VAL A 5 -68.58 3.87 -8.42
C VAL A 5 -67.35 4.71 -8.79
N LEU A 6 -67.42 5.49 -9.87
CA LEU A 6 -66.29 6.29 -10.34
C LEU A 6 -65.88 7.46 -9.41
N PRO A 7 -66.81 8.28 -8.85
CA PRO A 7 -66.41 9.38 -7.97
C PRO A 7 -65.86 8.91 -6.62
N ILE A 8 -66.27 7.73 -6.12
CA ILE A 8 -65.78 7.19 -4.84
C ILE A 8 -64.32 6.71 -4.97
N VAL A 9 -63.96 6.11 -6.11
CA VAL A 9 -62.59 5.63 -6.35
C VAL A 9 -61.59 6.79 -6.48
N ILE A 10 -61.99 7.90 -7.10
CA ILE A 10 -61.12 9.09 -7.26
C ILE A 10 -60.86 9.77 -5.91
N VAL A 11 -61.89 9.89 -5.05
CA VAL A 11 -61.72 10.47 -3.70
C VAL A 11 -60.88 9.56 -2.80
N ALA A 12 -61.03 8.24 -2.91
CA ALA A 12 -60.20 7.29 -2.17
C ALA A 12 -58.72 7.33 -2.60
N MET A 13 -58.43 7.46 -3.91
CA MET A 13 -57.06 7.60 -4.40
C MET A 13 -56.42 8.94 -4.01
N ALA A 14 -57.18 10.03 -4.00
CA ALA A 14 -56.67 11.34 -3.54
C ALA A 14 -56.36 11.34 -2.03
N ALA A 15 -57.19 10.66 -1.22
CA ALA A 15 -56.94 10.51 0.22
C ALA A 15 -55.73 9.59 0.51
N LEU A 16 -55.53 8.53 -0.28
CA LEU A 16 -54.36 7.65 -0.18
C LEU A 16 -53.07 8.35 -0.62
N ALA A 17 -53.11 9.18 -1.66
CA ALA A 17 -51.96 9.97 -2.10
C ALA A 17 -51.57 11.05 -1.06
N ALA A 18 -52.55 11.71 -0.44
CA ALA A 18 -52.29 12.68 0.62
C ALA A 18 -51.74 12.04 1.91
N ALA A 19 -52.17 10.82 2.24
CA ALA A 19 -51.64 10.07 3.38
C ALA A 19 -50.27 9.41 3.10
N ALA A 20 -49.91 9.20 1.83
CA ALA A 20 -48.59 8.71 1.43
C ALA A 20 -47.52 9.79 1.51
N CYS A 21 -47.87 11.06 1.27
CA CYS A 21 -46.91 12.17 1.36
C CYS A 21 -46.64 12.68 2.78
N SER A 22 -47.46 12.33 3.78
CA SER A 22 -47.27 12.80 5.17
C SER A 22 -46.40 11.89 6.03
N LYS A 23 -45.83 10.81 5.46
CA LYS A 23 -45.04 9.82 6.21
C LYS A 23 -43.58 9.68 5.75
N THR A 24 -43.09 10.58 4.89
CA THR A 24 -41.71 10.59 4.40
C THR A 24 -40.78 11.56 5.14
N GLU A 25 -41.27 12.34 6.10
CA GLU A 25 -40.40 13.00 7.07
C GLU A 25 -40.01 11.99 8.16
N GLY A 26 -39.20 11.01 7.78
CA GLY A 26 -38.34 10.35 8.76
C GLY A 26 -37.44 11.43 9.38
N SER A 27 -37.17 11.33 10.68
CA SER A 27 -36.07 12.12 11.26
C SER A 27 -34.83 11.94 10.40
N MET A 28 -34.05 13.00 10.19
CA MET A 28 -32.75 12.88 9.53
C MET A 28 -32.02 11.67 10.12
N LEU A 29 -31.51 10.80 9.26
CA LEU A 29 -30.71 9.67 9.70
C LEU A 29 -29.56 10.25 10.52
N ASP A 30 -29.43 9.73 11.74
CA ASP A 30 -28.32 10.06 12.61
C ASP A 30 -27.05 9.57 11.92
N VAL A 31 -26.21 10.53 11.51
CA VAL A 31 -24.99 10.27 10.71
C VAL A 31 -24.02 9.40 11.52
N ALA A 32 -23.98 9.56 12.84
CA ALA A 32 -23.24 8.67 13.73
C ALA A 32 -23.79 7.23 13.71
N ALA A 33 -25.10 7.04 13.54
CA ALA A 33 -25.71 5.72 13.42
C ALA A 33 -25.45 5.04 12.06
N LEU A 34 -24.97 5.79 11.06
CA LEU A 34 -24.49 5.25 9.79
C LEU A 34 -23.02 4.82 9.84
N GLY A 35 -22.34 5.05 10.97
CA GLY A 35 -20.95 4.62 11.18
C GLY A 35 -19.90 5.58 10.64
N TYR A 36 -20.26 6.82 10.33
CA TYR A 36 -19.28 7.87 10.03
C TYR A 36 -18.56 8.29 11.31
N GLY A 37 -17.23 8.35 11.27
CA GLY A 37 -16.43 8.89 12.37
C GLY A 37 -16.61 10.40 12.48
N GLU A 38 -16.74 10.91 13.70
CA GLU A 38 -16.65 12.36 13.96
C GLU A 38 -15.19 12.81 13.80
N CYS A 39 -14.98 14.06 13.35
CA CYS A 39 -13.66 14.64 13.14
C CYS A 39 -13.68 16.15 13.40
N ASP A 40 -12.51 16.69 13.75
CA ASP A 40 -12.26 18.13 13.83
C ASP A 40 -11.33 18.60 12.70
N SER A 41 -10.62 17.67 12.04
CA SER A 41 -9.64 17.93 10.99
C SER A 41 -9.51 16.74 10.03
N ASN A 42 -8.97 16.97 8.82
CA ASN A 42 -8.70 15.90 7.85
C ASN A 42 -7.75 14.82 8.39
N ALA A 43 -6.90 15.15 9.37
CA ALA A 43 -6.02 14.19 10.01
C ALA A 43 -6.79 13.10 10.77
N ASP A 44 -7.94 13.44 11.35
CA ASP A 44 -8.80 12.48 12.08
C ASP A 44 -9.46 11.47 11.15
N CYS A 45 -9.49 11.77 9.85
CA CYS A 45 -10.07 10.94 8.79
C CYS A 45 -9.02 10.19 7.99
N GLN A 46 -7.74 10.31 8.36
CA GLN A 46 -6.71 9.47 7.79
C GLN A 46 -6.91 8.02 8.24
N PRO A 47 -6.61 7.03 7.38
CA PRO A 47 -5.97 7.18 6.07
C PRO A 47 -6.97 7.36 4.90
N PHE A 48 -8.27 7.49 5.16
CA PHE A 48 -9.30 7.54 4.11
C PHE A 48 -10.37 8.59 4.40
N GLY A 49 -10.36 9.64 3.60
CA GLY A 49 -11.38 10.68 3.62
C GLY A 49 -10.84 12.03 4.07
N TYR A 50 -11.77 12.95 4.22
CA TYR A 50 -11.55 14.29 4.74
C TYR A 50 -12.61 14.60 5.79
N CYS A 51 -12.29 15.56 6.65
CA CYS A 51 -13.27 16.03 7.61
C CYS A 51 -14.20 17.02 6.93
N ASN A 52 -15.42 16.58 6.66
CA ASN A 52 -16.39 17.45 6.00
C ASN A 52 -16.84 18.59 6.92
N GLU A 53 -17.50 19.59 6.35
CA GLU A 53 -17.97 20.78 7.10
C GLU A 53 -18.96 20.43 8.23
N SER A 54 -19.50 19.22 8.25
CA SER A 54 -20.40 18.74 9.30
C SER A 54 -19.65 18.08 10.47
N GLY A 55 -18.33 17.97 10.42
CA GLY A 55 -17.50 17.34 11.44
C GLY A 55 -17.53 15.81 11.38
N TYR A 56 -17.65 15.23 10.18
CA TYR A 56 -17.59 13.79 9.96
C TYR A 56 -16.62 13.43 8.83
N CYS A 57 -15.96 12.29 8.98
CA CYS A 57 -15.09 11.74 7.96
C CYS A 57 -15.89 11.27 6.76
N ASP A 58 -15.57 11.79 5.58
CA ASP A 58 -16.26 11.55 4.32
C ASP A 58 -15.25 11.34 3.19
N ALA A 59 -15.68 10.77 2.07
CA ALA A 59 -14.85 10.63 0.88
C ALA A 59 -15.66 11.03 -0.36
N GLU A 60 -15.22 12.08 -1.04
CA GLU A 60 -15.87 12.55 -2.29
C GLU A 60 -15.44 11.75 -3.51
N CYS A 61 -14.21 11.23 -3.46
CA CYS A 61 -13.60 10.49 -4.56
C CYS A 61 -12.69 9.39 -4.05
N ARG A 62 -12.55 8.34 -4.86
CA ARG A 62 -11.55 7.28 -4.71
C ARG A 62 -10.44 7.44 -5.72
N ASP A 63 -10.78 7.95 -6.90
CA ASP A 63 -9.88 8.28 -8.00
C ASP A 63 -10.36 9.56 -8.68
N THR A 64 -9.53 10.11 -9.58
CA THR A 64 -9.84 11.32 -10.34
C THR A 64 -11.10 11.17 -11.21
N ALA A 65 -11.48 9.95 -11.61
CA ALA A 65 -12.68 9.72 -12.41
C ALA A 65 -13.97 9.98 -11.62
N ASP A 66 -13.98 9.70 -10.30
CA ASP A 66 -15.10 10.05 -9.42
C ASP A 66 -15.37 11.57 -9.40
N CYS A 67 -14.34 12.39 -9.64
CA CYS A 67 -14.41 13.86 -9.65
C CYS A 67 -14.96 14.48 -10.93
N TYR A 68 -15.00 13.72 -12.02
CA TYR A 68 -15.42 14.20 -13.33
C TYR A 68 -16.85 14.79 -13.31
N LEU A 69 -17.76 14.15 -12.57
CA LEU A 69 -19.16 14.60 -12.48
C LEU A 69 -19.32 15.92 -11.71
N TYR A 70 -18.40 16.22 -10.79
CA TYR A 70 -18.38 17.47 -10.05
C TYR A 70 -17.73 18.58 -10.89
N GLY A 71 -16.65 18.25 -11.60
CA GLY A 71 -15.94 19.19 -12.48
C GLY A 71 -16.79 19.72 -13.64
N GLU A 72 -17.60 18.86 -14.30
CA GLU A 72 -18.52 19.30 -15.36
C GLU A 72 -19.53 20.35 -14.87
N ARG A 73 -19.93 20.30 -13.59
CA ARG A 73 -20.86 21.28 -13.00
C ARG A 73 -20.17 22.58 -12.60
N ALA A 74 -18.91 22.49 -12.18
CA ALA A 74 -18.09 23.64 -11.80
C ALA A 74 -17.50 24.37 -13.02
N GLY A 75 -17.38 23.69 -14.16
CA GLY A 75 -16.67 24.21 -15.34
C GLY A 75 -15.15 24.16 -15.18
N GLU A 76 -14.65 23.30 -14.31
CA GLU A 76 -13.24 23.13 -13.94
C GLU A 76 -12.89 21.63 -14.01
N THR A 77 -11.67 21.28 -14.41
CA THR A 77 -11.17 19.90 -14.25
C THR A 77 -10.88 19.70 -12.76
N LEU A 78 -11.46 18.66 -12.16
CA LEU A 78 -11.18 18.30 -10.78
C LEU A 78 -10.41 16.98 -10.75
N VAL A 79 -9.43 16.87 -9.86
CA VAL A 79 -8.66 15.66 -9.57
C VAL A 79 -8.99 15.17 -8.16
N CYS A 80 -8.82 13.87 -7.93
CA CYS A 80 -8.97 13.33 -6.58
C CYS A 80 -7.66 13.47 -5.83
N LEU A 81 -7.65 14.32 -4.81
CA LEU A 81 -6.51 14.52 -3.94
C LEU A 81 -6.98 14.36 -2.50
N ASN A 82 -6.35 13.47 -1.73
CA ASN A 82 -6.75 13.19 -0.34
C ASN A 82 -8.27 12.91 -0.19
N TYR A 83 -8.84 12.16 -1.14
CA TYR A 83 -10.27 11.79 -1.17
C TYR A 83 -11.24 12.97 -1.33
N GLN A 84 -10.73 14.14 -1.76
CA GLN A 84 -11.49 15.32 -2.13
C GLN A 84 -11.37 15.63 -3.62
N CYS A 85 -12.47 16.08 -4.23
CA CYS A 85 -12.42 16.58 -5.59
C CYS A 85 -11.97 18.03 -5.60
N VAL A 86 -10.69 18.26 -5.87
CA VAL A 86 -10.07 19.58 -5.91
C VAL A 86 -9.74 20.00 -7.33
N PRO A 87 -9.69 21.31 -7.66
CA PRO A 87 -9.29 21.76 -8.99
C PRO A 87 -7.92 21.22 -9.41
N GLU A 88 -7.80 20.78 -10.66
CA GLU A 88 -6.54 20.36 -11.27
C GLU A 88 -5.52 21.51 -11.19
N GLY A 89 -4.34 21.24 -10.61
CA GLY A 89 -3.31 22.26 -10.33
C GLY A 89 -3.44 22.95 -8.97
N THR A 90 -4.37 22.50 -8.11
CA THR A 90 -4.27 22.76 -6.67
C THR A 90 -3.03 22.03 -6.18
N THR A 91 -1.96 22.78 -5.88
CA THR A 91 -0.87 22.25 -5.08
C THR A 91 -1.47 21.84 -3.74
N ASP A 92 -1.06 20.68 -3.23
CA ASP A 92 -1.49 20.08 -1.94
C ASP A 92 -1.34 21.00 -0.72
N GLY A 93 -0.78 22.19 -0.90
CA GLY A 93 -0.53 23.16 0.15
C GLY A 93 0.93 23.18 0.57
N ASP A 94 1.79 22.37 -0.05
CA ASP A 94 3.22 22.29 0.27
C ASP A 94 4.05 23.31 -0.54
N GLU A 95 3.46 24.46 -0.91
CA GLU A 95 4.25 25.61 -1.38
C GLU A 95 5.15 26.09 -0.22
N ASP A 96 6.43 25.74 -0.31
CA ASP A 96 7.57 26.23 0.47
C ASP A 96 7.56 25.89 1.97
N ALA A 97 7.51 24.60 2.33
CA ALA A 97 8.01 24.14 3.61
C ALA A 97 9.56 24.22 3.64
N GLU A 98 10.13 25.43 3.61
CA GLU A 98 11.54 25.67 3.98
C GLU A 98 11.78 25.48 5.50
N GLU A 99 10.74 25.15 6.28
CA GLU A 99 10.86 24.75 7.68
C GLU A 99 10.86 23.22 7.76
N GLU A 100 11.97 22.62 8.21
CA GLU A 100 12.03 21.20 8.57
C GLU A 100 10.87 20.90 9.53
N VAL A 101 9.85 20.21 9.05
CA VAL A 101 8.79 19.72 9.93
C VAL A 101 9.37 18.53 10.67
N ILE A 102 9.77 18.75 11.92
CA ILE A 102 10.09 17.65 12.84
C ILE A 102 8.76 16.94 13.11
N VAL A 103 8.46 15.92 12.31
CA VAL A 103 7.21 15.15 12.42
C VAL A 103 7.26 14.20 13.62
N THR A 104 8.44 13.93 14.17
CA THR A 104 8.60 12.88 15.19
C THR A 104 9.51 13.26 16.36
N ASP A 105 9.18 12.74 17.55
CA ASP A 105 10.05 12.75 18.73
C ASP A 105 11.09 11.61 18.71
N TYR A 106 11.38 11.03 17.53
CA TYR A 106 12.29 9.89 17.42
C TYR A 106 13.72 10.32 17.06
N PRO A 107 14.71 9.97 17.91
CA PRO A 107 16.11 10.18 17.56
C PRO A 107 16.52 9.25 16.44
N CYS A 108 17.46 9.68 15.61
CA CYS A 108 18.00 8.83 14.55
C CYS A 108 18.71 7.60 15.14
N THR A 109 18.54 6.45 14.50
CA THR A 109 19.24 5.22 14.89
C THR A 109 20.59 5.17 14.20
N TYR A 110 21.62 4.73 14.92
CA TYR A 110 22.98 4.62 14.42
C TYR A 110 23.39 3.15 14.39
N TYR A 111 23.66 2.63 13.20
CA TYR A 111 24.12 1.26 13.00
C TYR A 111 25.64 1.21 12.83
N THR A 112 26.28 0.23 13.47
CA THR A 112 27.70 -0.05 13.22
C THR A 112 27.87 -0.79 11.90
N PRO A 113 29.02 -0.68 11.21
CA PRO A 113 29.30 -1.44 9.99
C PRO A 113 29.09 -2.95 10.15
N GLU A 114 29.40 -3.51 11.32
CA GLU A 114 29.14 -4.92 11.61
C GLU A 114 27.64 -5.25 11.67
N GLN A 115 26.81 -4.38 12.28
CA GLN A 115 25.36 -4.55 12.30
C GLN A 115 24.76 -4.39 10.90
N CYS A 116 25.26 -3.43 10.12
CA CYS A 116 24.92 -3.28 8.72
C CYS A 116 25.25 -4.58 7.96
N ALA A 117 26.47 -5.09 8.06
CA ALA A 117 26.89 -6.30 7.37
C ALA A 117 26.10 -7.55 7.78
N GLU A 118 25.70 -7.67 9.06
CA GLU A 118 24.85 -8.77 9.56
C GLU A 118 23.44 -8.71 8.96
N ALA A 119 22.92 -7.50 8.73
CA ALA A 119 21.68 -7.26 8.01
C ALA A 119 21.86 -7.24 6.46
N TYR A 120 23.06 -7.56 5.96
CA TYR A 120 23.45 -7.47 4.54
C TYR A 120 23.36 -6.05 3.94
N TRP A 121 23.50 -5.03 4.77
CA TRP A 121 23.63 -3.62 4.38
C TRP A 121 25.10 -3.28 4.06
N ILE A 122 25.36 -2.20 3.29
CA ILE A 122 26.73 -1.79 2.96
C ILE A 122 27.38 -1.18 4.22
N GLU A 123 28.64 -1.56 4.51
CA GLU A 123 29.40 -1.08 5.69
C GLU A 123 29.54 0.46 5.80
N THR A 124 29.27 1.19 4.71
CA THR A 124 29.29 2.67 4.66
C THR A 124 27.99 3.34 5.05
N ASP A 125 26.89 2.59 5.22
CA ASP A 125 25.59 3.12 5.67
C ASP A 125 25.51 3.24 7.20
N GLY A 126 26.67 3.37 7.88
CA GLY A 126 26.74 3.73 9.30
C GLY A 126 26.33 5.19 9.58
N ASN A 127 25.37 5.70 8.82
CA ASN A 127 24.82 7.04 8.93
C ASN A 127 23.47 7.02 9.63
N ARG A 128 23.06 8.22 10.02
CA ARG A 128 21.90 8.52 10.83
C ARG A 128 20.63 8.11 10.08
N ASP A 129 20.09 6.94 10.37
CA ASP A 129 19.01 6.40 9.57
C ASP A 129 17.70 6.28 10.34
N CYS A 130 16.64 6.67 9.64
CA CYS A 130 15.25 6.61 10.09
C CYS A 130 14.53 5.42 9.44
N TRP A 131 15.29 4.40 9.02
CA TRP A 131 14.79 3.25 8.25
C TRP A 131 13.73 2.44 8.98
N ASP A 132 13.83 2.34 10.31
CA ASP A 132 12.80 1.71 11.16
C ASP A 132 11.42 2.39 11.00
N TYR A 133 11.40 3.59 10.41
CA TYR A 133 10.23 4.42 10.20
C TYR A 133 9.76 4.47 8.75
N GLY A 134 10.48 3.83 7.81
CA GLY A 134 10.18 3.87 6.39
C GLY A 134 10.98 4.92 5.62
N TRP A 135 10.97 4.79 4.30
CA TRP A 135 11.78 5.61 3.38
C TRP A 135 11.45 7.11 3.43
N ARG A 136 10.23 7.45 3.86
CA ARG A 136 9.73 8.84 3.94
C ARG A 136 10.44 9.67 5.00
N TYR A 137 11.27 9.05 5.84
CA TYR A 137 11.96 9.73 6.92
C TYR A 137 13.47 9.76 6.68
N ALA A 138 14.07 10.93 6.83
CA ALA A 138 15.52 11.09 6.88
C ALA A 138 15.94 11.65 8.24
N CYS A 139 17.20 11.42 8.62
CA CYS A 139 17.73 12.06 9.80
C CYS A 139 18.14 13.51 9.52
N SER A 140 17.53 14.45 10.24
CA SER A 140 17.98 15.84 10.24
C SER A 140 19.35 15.95 10.90
N GLU A 141 20.31 16.54 10.19
CA GLU A 141 21.66 16.73 10.73
C GLU A 141 21.70 17.68 11.93
N GLU A 142 20.77 18.63 11.98
CA GLU A 142 20.68 19.67 13.02
C GLU A 142 20.02 19.14 14.29
N SER A 143 18.90 18.43 14.14
CA SER A 143 18.12 17.95 15.30
C SER A 143 18.56 16.57 15.80
N GLU A 144 19.25 15.79 14.96
CA GLU A 144 19.46 14.35 15.18
C GLU A 144 18.15 13.57 15.39
N MET A 145 17.06 14.08 14.80
CA MET A 145 15.73 13.48 14.81
C MET A 145 15.30 13.09 13.40
N CYS A 146 14.37 12.13 13.33
CA CYS A 146 13.75 11.74 12.08
C CYS A 146 12.74 12.78 11.62
N ILE A 147 12.99 13.37 10.45
CA ILE A 147 12.14 14.32 9.76
C ILE A 147 11.48 13.65 8.56
N ASP A 148 10.24 14.03 8.28
CA ASP A 148 9.53 13.60 7.08
C ASP A 148 10.08 14.39 5.88
N THR A 149 10.60 13.70 4.87
CA THR A 149 11.16 14.32 3.68
C THR A 149 10.13 14.56 2.57
N GLY A 150 8.87 14.16 2.78
CA GLY A 150 7.84 14.19 1.75
C GLY A 150 8.01 13.06 0.75
N ASP A 151 8.02 13.39 -0.54
CA ASP A 151 8.10 12.42 -1.63
C ASP A 151 9.48 11.77 -1.78
N VAL A 152 9.52 10.56 -2.36
CA VAL A 152 10.78 9.92 -2.76
C VAL A 152 11.42 10.78 -3.84
N ASP A 153 12.50 11.47 -3.50
CA ASP A 153 13.42 12.06 -4.49
C ASP A 153 14.78 11.42 -4.34
N PHE A 154 15.10 10.55 -5.29
CA PHE A 154 16.43 9.99 -5.38
C PHE A 154 17.47 11.08 -5.80
N GLY A 155 17.05 12.24 -6.28
CA GLY A 155 17.88 13.33 -6.79
C GLY A 155 18.38 13.07 -8.21
N GLU A 156 19.16 14.00 -8.78
CA GLU A 156 19.74 13.81 -10.11
C GLU A 156 20.69 12.61 -10.14
N ALA A 157 20.44 11.70 -11.08
CA ALA A 157 21.30 10.55 -11.30
C ALA A 157 22.58 10.99 -12.05
N GLU A 158 23.78 10.70 -11.50
CA GLU A 158 25.07 10.85 -12.20
C GLU A 158 25.19 9.85 -13.37
N GLN A 159 24.82 10.26 -14.58
CA GLN A 159 24.85 9.39 -15.77
C GLN A 159 26.16 8.57 -15.90
N ALA A 160 26.04 7.25 -15.80
CA ALA A 160 27.07 6.30 -16.20
C ALA A 160 26.69 5.63 -17.53
N ASP A 161 27.66 5.50 -18.44
CA ASP A 161 27.49 4.96 -19.80
C ASP A 161 27.26 3.42 -19.85
N ASP A 162 26.98 2.77 -18.71
CA ASP A 162 26.90 1.31 -18.60
C ASP A 162 25.50 0.72 -18.82
N GLY A 163 24.48 1.58 -18.95
CA GLY A 163 23.09 1.21 -19.19
C GLY A 163 22.32 0.73 -17.96
N TRP A 164 23.00 0.41 -16.84
CA TRP A 164 22.32 0.07 -15.60
C TRP A 164 21.87 1.30 -14.83
N TYR A 165 22.71 2.34 -14.86
CA TYR A 165 22.51 3.53 -14.05
C TYR A 165 21.33 4.38 -14.54
N ASP A 166 20.21 4.35 -13.80
CA ASP A 166 19.04 5.19 -14.08
C ASP A 166 17.98 5.10 -12.96
N VAL A 167 16.92 5.90 -13.14
CA VAL A 167 15.64 5.78 -12.44
C VAL A 167 14.68 4.89 -13.24
N TRP A 168 14.02 3.99 -12.53
CA TRP A 168 13.13 2.96 -13.06
C TRP A 168 11.82 2.99 -12.27
N GLY A 169 10.72 2.73 -12.97
CA GLY A 169 9.48 2.30 -12.36
C GLY A 169 9.48 0.78 -12.25
N SER A 170 8.99 0.28 -11.14
CA SER A 170 9.01 -1.14 -10.82
C SER A 170 7.63 -1.63 -10.45
N LEU A 171 7.28 -2.80 -10.95
CA LEU A 171 6.15 -3.60 -10.46
C LEU A 171 6.72 -4.92 -9.94
N ILE A 172 6.61 -5.14 -8.63
CA ILE A 172 6.83 -6.45 -8.01
C ILE A 172 5.47 -7.08 -7.69
N VAL A 173 5.25 -8.29 -8.18
CA VAL A 173 4.03 -9.05 -8.01
C VAL A 173 4.31 -10.26 -7.14
N ILE A 174 3.61 -10.36 -6.02
CA ILE A 174 3.75 -11.45 -5.05
C ILE A 174 2.43 -12.18 -4.97
N ALA A 175 2.38 -13.39 -5.51
CA ALA A 175 1.23 -14.27 -5.36
C ALA A 175 1.40 -15.14 -4.12
N ALA A 176 0.36 -15.18 -3.29
CA ALA A 176 0.32 -15.97 -2.07
C ALA A 176 -0.97 -16.79 -1.96
N ARG A 177 -0.91 -17.85 -1.17
CA ARG A 177 -2.07 -18.60 -0.69
C ARG A 177 -2.13 -18.48 0.82
N THR A 178 -3.24 -17.95 1.32
CA THR A 178 -3.52 -17.84 2.75
C THR A 178 -4.49 -18.93 3.18
N GLN A 179 -4.14 -19.69 4.22
CA GLN A 179 -4.99 -20.70 4.85
C GLN A 179 -5.42 -20.26 6.24
N GLY A 180 -6.42 -20.93 6.82
CA GLY A 180 -6.90 -20.62 8.17
C GLY A 180 -7.96 -19.51 8.25
N ILE A 181 -8.28 -18.86 7.11
CA ILE A 181 -9.32 -17.83 7.05
C ILE A 181 -10.69 -18.46 7.34
N PRO A 182 -11.50 -17.87 8.24
CA PRO A 182 -12.84 -18.38 8.50
C PRO A 182 -13.70 -18.47 7.23
N LEU A 183 -14.50 -19.53 7.12
CA LEU A 183 -15.50 -19.77 6.06
C LEU A 183 -14.94 -20.15 4.67
N VAL A 184 -13.64 -19.99 4.41
CA VAL A 184 -12.99 -20.43 3.16
C VAL A 184 -11.81 -21.35 3.47
N PRO A 185 -11.59 -22.43 2.70
CA PRO A 185 -10.49 -23.36 2.97
C PRO A 185 -9.11 -22.70 2.78
N PHE A 186 -9.02 -21.78 1.84
CA PHE A 186 -7.89 -20.91 1.57
C PHE A 186 -8.39 -19.67 0.81
N GLN A 187 -7.49 -18.72 0.56
CA GLN A 187 -7.69 -17.57 -0.31
C GLN A 187 -6.39 -17.32 -1.07
N ASP A 188 -6.47 -17.24 -2.40
CA ASP A 188 -5.32 -16.87 -3.22
C ASP A 188 -5.36 -15.36 -3.45
N THR A 189 -4.29 -14.67 -3.09
CA THR A 189 -4.14 -13.22 -3.22
C THR A 189 -2.90 -12.88 -4.02
N VAL A 190 -2.91 -11.68 -4.57
CA VAL A 190 -1.75 -11.04 -5.17
C VAL A 190 -1.52 -9.71 -4.48
N SER A 191 -0.29 -9.46 -4.06
CA SER A 191 0.17 -8.13 -3.66
C SER A 191 0.95 -7.51 -4.81
N LEU A 192 0.58 -6.29 -5.17
CA LEU A 192 1.15 -5.48 -6.23
C LEU A 192 1.94 -4.36 -5.56
N HIS A 193 3.25 -4.39 -5.68
CA HIS A 193 4.16 -3.39 -5.14
C HIS A 193 4.65 -2.55 -6.30
N TYR A 194 4.25 -1.28 -6.32
CA TYR A 194 4.66 -0.32 -7.31
C TYR A 194 5.72 0.59 -6.70
N LEU A 195 6.91 0.57 -7.27
CA LEU A 195 8.09 1.17 -6.66
C LEU A 195 8.78 2.13 -7.62
N LEU A 196 9.34 3.20 -7.07
CA LEU A 196 10.38 3.97 -7.73
C LEU A 196 11.71 3.29 -7.42
N THR A 197 12.54 3.05 -8.42
CA THR A 197 13.74 2.24 -8.29
C THR A 197 14.94 2.92 -8.89
N ARG A 198 16.02 3.01 -8.13
CA ARG A 198 17.32 3.43 -8.61
C ARG A 198 18.22 2.23 -8.76
N MET A 199 18.89 2.15 -9.91
CA MET A 199 19.95 1.19 -10.16
C MET A 199 21.28 1.93 -10.24
N SER A 200 22.30 1.42 -9.55
CA SER A 200 23.65 2.01 -9.57
C SER A 200 24.74 0.95 -9.50
N LEU A 201 25.93 1.27 -10.02
CA LEU A 201 27.11 0.42 -9.86
C LEU A 201 27.98 0.92 -8.70
N ALA A 202 28.21 0.06 -7.71
CA ALA A 202 29.10 0.33 -6.57
C ALA A 202 30.07 -0.86 -6.39
N ASP A 203 31.38 -0.58 -6.40
CA ASP A 203 32.44 -1.59 -6.23
C ASP A 203 32.34 -2.80 -7.17
N GLY A 204 31.85 -2.56 -8.40
CA GLY A 204 31.66 -3.61 -9.42
C GLY A 204 30.40 -4.44 -9.25
N LYS A 205 29.55 -4.12 -8.27
CA LYS A 205 28.23 -4.71 -8.05
C LYS A 205 27.14 -3.78 -8.55
N LEU A 206 26.02 -4.35 -8.97
CA LEU A 206 24.81 -3.57 -9.23
C LEU A 206 23.94 -3.55 -7.98
N VAL A 207 23.64 -2.35 -7.49
CA VAL A 207 22.75 -2.08 -6.38
C VAL A 207 21.43 -1.59 -6.96
N ILE A 208 20.34 -2.21 -6.53
CA ILE A 208 18.97 -1.88 -6.93
C ILE A 208 18.23 -1.48 -5.66
N GLU A 209 17.92 -0.20 -5.52
CA GLU A 209 17.22 0.39 -4.39
C GLU A 209 15.81 0.78 -4.83
N SER A 210 14.79 0.36 -4.10
CA SER A 210 13.39 0.54 -4.49
C SER A 210 12.57 1.07 -3.32
N ASP A 211 11.93 2.21 -3.52
CA ASP A 211 11.01 2.82 -2.56
C ASP A 211 9.56 2.62 -2.97
N MET A 212 8.72 2.34 -1.99
CA MET A 212 7.32 1.97 -2.20
C MET A 212 6.48 3.20 -2.51
N CYS A 213 5.99 3.31 -3.74
CA CYS A 213 5.08 4.39 -4.14
C CYS A 213 3.62 4.06 -3.85
N TYR A 214 3.24 2.81 -4.11
CA TYR A 214 1.89 2.33 -3.89
C TYR A 214 1.88 0.81 -3.73
N MET A 215 1.01 0.32 -2.85
CA MET A 215 0.82 -1.11 -2.65
C MET A 215 -0.67 -1.44 -2.69
N GLU A 216 -1.01 -2.47 -3.45
CA GLU A 216 -2.37 -2.97 -3.53
C GLU A 216 -2.39 -4.48 -3.27
N MET A 217 -3.46 -4.98 -2.66
CA MET A 217 -3.73 -6.41 -2.58
C MET A 217 -5.04 -6.74 -3.27
N ARG A 218 -5.04 -7.78 -4.10
CA ARG A 218 -6.22 -8.28 -4.82
C ARG A 218 -6.42 -9.76 -4.58
N ASN A 219 -7.67 -10.19 -4.62
CA ASN A 219 -8.01 -11.61 -4.71
C ASN A 219 -7.82 -12.09 -6.14
N PHE A 220 -7.28 -13.30 -6.34
CA PHE A 220 -7.37 -13.94 -7.65
C PHE A 220 -8.84 -14.25 -7.94
N LYS A 221 -9.35 -13.63 -9.00
CA LYS A 221 -10.67 -13.93 -9.56
C LYS A 221 -10.51 -15.07 -10.57
N ASP A 222 -9.94 -16.19 -10.16
CA ASP A 222 -9.90 -17.37 -11.03
C ASP A 222 -11.35 -17.85 -11.22
N GLU A 223 -11.84 -17.77 -12.47
CA GLU A 223 -13.23 -18.07 -12.85
C GLU A 223 -13.68 -19.49 -12.42
N ASP A 224 -12.71 -20.37 -12.15
CA ASP A 224 -12.93 -21.79 -11.84
C ASP A 224 -12.96 -22.13 -10.33
N VAL A 225 -12.40 -21.29 -9.45
CA VAL A 225 -12.24 -21.63 -8.01
C VAL A 225 -13.25 -20.91 -7.12
N TYR A 226 -13.53 -19.63 -7.41
CA TYR A 226 -14.57 -18.86 -6.72
C TYR A 226 -15.61 -18.44 -7.73
N PRO A 227 -16.92 -18.69 -7.47
CA PRO A 227 -17.97 -18.20 -8.35
C PRO A 227 -17.82 -16.68 -8.46
N VAL A 228 -17.47 -16.22 -9.66
CA VAL A 228 -17.32 -14.83 -10.05
C VAL A 228 -18.54 -14.05 -9.55
N GLY A 229 -18.37 -13.22 -8.52
CA GLY A 229 -19.44 -12.35 -8.00
C GLY A 229 -19.64 -12.31 -6.49
N THR A 230 -18.85 -13.04 -5.68
CA THR A 230 -18.87 -12.84 -4.22
C THR A 230 -17.47 -12.57 -3.70
N ASP A 231 -17.02 -11.31 -3.78
CA ASP A 231 -15.98 -10.80 -2.88
C ASP A 231 -16.54 -10.87 -1.46
N LEU A 232 -16.43 -12.05 -0.83
CA LEU A 232 -16.89 -12.28 0.53
C LEU A 232 -16.07 -11.40 1.50
N GLY A 233 -14.81 -11.11 1.17
CA GLY A 233 -13.98 -10.14 1.86
C GLY A 233 -12.68 -9.93 1.09
N GLN A 234 -12.18 -8.71 1.12
CA GLN A 234 -10.85 -8.37 0.62
C GLN A 234 -10.18 -7.51 1.69
N LEU A 235 -8.86 -7.60 1.76
CA LEU A 235 -8.04 -6.70 2.54
C LEU A 235 -7.49 -5.61 1.61
N ILE A 236 -7.56 -4.36 2.05
CA ILE A 236 -6.91 -3.21 1.41
C ILE A 236 -5.74 -2.78 2.29
N ILE A 237 -4.71 -2.26 1.62
CA ILE A 237 -3.49 -1.78 2.24
C ILE A 237 -3.59 -0.24 2.30
N PRO A 238 -3.70 0.36 3.50
CA PRO A 238 -3.79 1.82 3.60
C PRO A 238 -2.47 2.51 3.26
N PRO A 239 -2.49 3.79 2.84
CA PRO A 239 -1.29 4.60 2.63
C PRO A 239 -0.27 4.55 3.77
N ASN A 240 -0.73 4.67 5.01
CA ASN A 240 0.16 4.57 6.18
C ASN A 240 0.93 3.25 6.21
N TYR A 241 0.35 2.14 5.75
CA TYR A 241 1.05 0.87 5.68
C TYR A 241 2.27 0.99 4.74
N TYR A 242 2.05 1.35 3.48
CA TYR A 242 3.12 1.26 2.48
C TYR A 242 4.10 2.44 2.53
N ASN A 243 3.72 3.57 3.13
CA ASN A 243 4.61 4.70 3.40
C ASN A 243 5.64 4.40 4.50
N ASN A 244 5.35 3.44 5.38
CA ASN A 244 6.26 3.02 6.45
C ASN A 244 6.96 1.68 6.13
N VAL A 245 6.90 1.22 4.88
CA VAL A 245 7.72 0.09 4.41
C VAL A 245 9.15 0.59 4.16
N ALA A 246 10.15 -0.20 4.58
CA ALA A 246 11.55 0.11 4.37
C ALA A 246 11.93 0.04 2.87
N THR A 247 12.94 0.80 2.46
CA THR A 247 13.53 0.71 1.12
C THR A 247 13.98 -0.72 0.83
N LEU A 248 13.54 -1.27 -0.29
CA LEU A 248 13.98 -2.59 -0.73
C LEU A 248 15.34 -2.47 -1.39
N ARG A 249 16.27 -3.36 -1.05
CA ARG A 249 17.63 -3.32 -1.61
C ARG A 249 18.06 -4.68 -2.11
N HIS A 250 18.33 -4.77 -3.41
CA HIS A 250 18.93 -5.94 -4.03
C HIS A 250 20.36 -5.64 -4.47
N VAL A 251 21.23 -6.63 -4.34
CA VAL A 251 22.61 -6.57 -4.83
C VAL A 251 22.84 -7.70 -5.82
N VAL A 252 23.42 -7.37 -6.97
CA VAL A 252 23.90 -8.33 -7.97
C VAL A 252 25.42 -8.25 -7.96
N ASP A 253 26.07 -9.31 -7.46
CA ASP A 253 27.52 -9.32 -7.24
C ASP A 253 28.33 -9.25 -8.55
N ASP A 254 27.84 -9.92 -9.60
CA ASP A 254 28.49 -10.01 -10.91
C ASP A 254 27.51 -9.54 -12.01
N PRO A 255 27.20 -8.24 -12.10
CA PRO A 255 26.22 -7.75 -13.07
C PRO A 255 26.71 -8.01 -14.50
N PRO A 256 25.87 -8.54 -15.40
CA PRO A 256 26.27 -8.73 -16.78
C PRO A 256 26.39 -7.37 -17.49
N ALA A 257 26.99 -7.36 -18.68
CA ALA A 257 26.87 -6.21 -19.56
C ALA A 257 25.39 -5.96 -19.89
N PHE A 258 24.93 -4.72 -19.77
CA PHE A 258 23.55 -4.35 -20.04
C PHE A 258 23.25 -4.50 -21.54
N ALA A 259 22.55 -5.58 -21.88
CA ALA A 259 22.16 -5.91 -23.25
C ALA A 259 20.95 -6.84 -23.24
N ALA A 260 20.07 -6.72 -24.23
CA ALA A 260 18.93 -7.61 -24.41
C ALA A 260 19.34 -9.10 -24.33
N GLY A 261 18.64 -9.86 -23.51
CA GLY A 261 18.90 -11.27 -23.17
C GLY A 261 19.96 -11.50 -22.09
N ALA A 262 20.51 -10.46 -21.47
CA ALA A 262 21.42 -10.61 -20.33
C ALA A 262 20.65 -11.04 -19.07
N GLU A 263 21.14 -12.09 -18.38
CA GLU A 263 20.51 -12.60 -17.15
C GLU A 263 20.77 -11.69 -15.95
N LEU A 264 19.72 -11.23 -15.28
CA LEU A 264 19.78 -10.50 -14.02
C LEU A 264 19.47 -11.45 -12.85
N LYS A 265 20.44 -11.66 -11.96
CA LYS A 265 20.27 -12.49 -10.75
C LYS A 265 20.76 -11.76 -9.52
N SER A 266 19.84 -11.36 -8.65
CA SER A 266 20.21 -10.73 -7.39
C SER A 266 20.46 -11.72 -6.26
N GLY A 267 21.17 -11.27 -5.25
CA GLY A 267 21.20 -11.89 -3.94
C GLY A 267 19.82 -11.82 -3.27
N LYS A 268 19.72 -12.53 -2.14
CA LYS A 268 18.52 -12.55 -1.32
C LYS A 268 18.32 -11.17 -0.66
N PHE A 269 17.12 -10.64 -0.80
CA PHE A 269 16.61 -9.55 0.01
C PHE A 269 15.65 -10.11 1.07
N THR A 270 15.66 -9.52 2.25
CA THR A 270 14.79 -9.86 3.38
C THR A 270 14.16 -8.58 3.94
N GLU A 271 12.85 -8.59 4.09
CA GLU A 271 12.03 -7.53 4.66
C GLU A 271 11.31 -8.03 5.92
N LEU A 272 11.36 -7.26 6.99
CA LEU A 272 10.59 -7.47 8.21
C LEU A 272 9.57 -6.34 8.34
N ARG A 273 8.31 -6.68 8.61
CA ARG A 273 7.23 -5.72 8.88
C ARG A 273 6.55 -6.02 10.20
N GLY A 274 6.14 -4.97 10.91
CA GLY A 274 5.31 -5.02 12.12
C GLY A 274 5.99 -5.65 13.34
N ALA A 275 7.30 -5.93 13.27
CA ALA A 275 8.04 -6.58 14.35
C ALA A 275 9.52 -6.17 14.40
N LYS A 276 10.15 -6.48 15.53
CA LYS A 276 11.58 -6.35 15.83
C LYS A 276 12.15 -7.74 16.13
N MET A 277 13.22 -8.10 15.44
CA MET A 277 13.88 -9.39 15.61
C MET A 277 15.39 -9.19 15.70
N GLU A 278 16.05 -10.01 16.53
CA GLU A 278 17.52 -10.04 16.60
C GLU A 278 18.12 -10.82 15.42
N THR A 279 17.36 -11.78 14.90
CA THR A 279 17.71 -12.69 13.81
C THR A 279 16.58 -12.68 12.79
N LEU A 280 16.90 -12.77 11.50
CA LEU A 280 15.91 -12.87 10.42
C LEU A 280 15.53 -14.34 10.14
N ASP A 281 15.36 -15.12 11.21
CA ASP A 281 14.88 -16.51 11.13
C ASP A 281 13.35 -16.50 11.12
N PRO A 282 12.67 -17.10 10.13
CA PRO A 282 11.22 -17.17 10.10
C PRO A 282 10.60 -17.86 11.33
N GLU A 283 11.31 -18.76 12.00
CA GLU A 283 10.83 -19.41 13.23
C GLU A 283 10.86 -18.45 14.44
N ASP A 284 11.61 -17.35 14.35
CA ASP A 284 11.73 -16.35 15.41
C ASP A 284 10.70 -15.22 15.29
N LEU A 285 9.89 -15.17 14.23
CA LEU A 285 8.86 -14.13 14.04
C LEU A 285 7.82 -14.27 15.18
N PRO A 286 7.58 -13.23 15.99
CA PRO A 286 6.62 -13.32 17.10
C PRO A 286 5.23 -13.70 16.60
N ASP A 287 4.53 -14.55 17.34
CA ASP A 287 3.15 -14.90 17.03
C ASP A 287 2.17 -14.14 17.95
N ARG A 288 0.87 -14.34 17.73
CA ARG A 288 -0.17 -13.75 18.57
C ARG A 288 -0.05 -14.15 20.04
N ALA A 289 0.37 -15.39 20.34
CA ALA A 289 0.47 -15.85 21.72
C ALA A 289 1.62 -15.15 22.46
N GLU A 290 2.73 -14.89 21.77
CA GLU A 290 3.81 -14.08 22.29
C GLU A 290 3.39 -12.62 22.47
N TYR A 291 2.68 -12.05 21.50
CA TYR A 291 2.13 -10.69 21.60
C TYR A 291 1.27 -10.54 22.87
N GLU A 292 0.31 -11.44 23.10
CA GLU A 292 -0.55 -11.44 24.29
C GLU A 292 0.26 -11.59 25.60
N ALA A 293 1.37 -12.33 25.56
CA ALA A 293 2.21 -12.59 26.73
C ALA A 293 3.18 -11.43 27.07
N THR A 294 3.67 -10.70 26.07
CA THR A 294 4.77 -9.72 26.21
C THR A 294 4.32 -8.27 26.04
N CYS A 295 3.32 -8.02 25.20
CA CYS A 295 2.80 -6.69 24.88
C CYS A 295 1.49 -6.38 25.62
N GLY A 296 0.97 -7.30 26.43
CA GLY A 296 -0.27 -7.12 27.18
C GLY A 296 -1.55 -7.27 26.35
N GLU A 297 -2.72 -7.09 26.99
CA GLU A 297 -4.00 -7.10 26.29
C GLU A 297 -4.18 -5.78 25.53
N TRP A 298 -4.26 -5.85 24.20
CA TRP A 298 -4.71 -4.73 23.38
C TRP A 298 -6.16 -4.38 23.75
N ASP A 299 -6.41 -3.14 24.18
CA ASP A 299 -7.76 -2.63 24.42
C ASP A 299 -8.27 -1.91 23.15
N PRO A 300 -9.12 -2.55 22.32
CA PRO A 300 -9.73 -1.92 21.13
C PRO A 300 -10.49 -0.62 21.43
N LYS A 301 -10.80 -0.32 22.69
CA LYS A 301 -11.57 0.85 23.12
C LYS A 301 -10.71 1.93 23.78
N GLY A 302 -9.48 1.61 24.13
CA GLY A 302 -8.55 2.54 24.76
C GLY A 302 -7.80 3.28 23.67
N GLY A 303 -8.36 4.38 23.16
CA GLY A 303 -7.75 5.26 22.16
C GLY A 303 -6.50 6.01 22.64
N GLU A 304 -5.64 5.38 23.44
CA GLU A 304 -4.37 5.94 23.87
C GLU A 304 -3.25 5.35 23.03
N ARG A 305 -2.45 6.26 22.45
CA ARG A 305 -1.22 6.06 21.68
C ARG A 305 -0.41 4.87 22.21
N TRP A 306 -0.02 3.97 21.30
CA TRP A 306 0.85 2.83 21.61
C TRP A 306 2.20 3.35 22.14
N GLU A 307 2.45 3.19 23.43
CA GLU A 307 3.79 3.35 23.99
C GLU A 307 4.53 2.00 23.89
N PRO A 308 5.78 1.95 23.40
CA PRO A 308 6.53 0.71 23.31
C PRO A 308 6.63 0.05 24.69
N ILE A 309 6.06 -1.14 24.82
CA ILE A 309 6.20 -1.94 26.04
C ILE A 309 7.58 -2.59 26.01
N GLU A 310 8.37 -2.37 27.06
CA GLU A 310 9.71 -2.98 27.18
C GLU A 310 9.61 -4.51 27.04
N GLY A 311 10.32 -5.06 26.04
CA GLY A 311 10.31 -6.49 25.72
C GLY A 311 9.24 -6.93 24.72
N CYS A 312 8.33 -6.05 24.29
CA CYS A 312 7.42 -6.32 23.18
C CYS A 312 8.19 -6.29 21.85
N ARG A 313 8.10 -7.37 21.08
CA ARG A 313 8.73 -7.48 19.74
C ARG A 313 7.83 -7.00 18.61
N ILE A 314 6.53 -6.87 18.84
CA ILE A 314 5.60 -6.28 17.88
C ILE A 314 5.69 -4.77 17.93
N THR A 315 5.61 -4.11 16.77
CA THR A 315 5.73 -2.65 16.67
C THR A 315 4.60 -2.09 15.83
N ASP A 316 4.03 -0.96 16.26
CA ASP A 316 3.19 -0.10 15.43
C ASP A 316 4.06 0.58 14.34
N GLN A 317 4.32 -0.13 13.25
CA GLN A 317 5.23 0.34 12.20
C GLN A 317 4.55 1.35 11.29
N ASP A 318 3.24 1.21 11.02
CA ASP A 318 2.47 2.16 10.21
C ASP A 318 1.90 3.36 11.00
N ARG A 319 2.16 3.40 12.32
CA ARG A 319 1.92 4.53 13.22
C ARG A 319 0.46 4.93 13.32
N ASP A 320 -0.43 3.97 13.18
CA ASP A 320 -1.88 4.19 13.32
C ASP A 320 -2.39 3.90 14.75
N GLY A 321 -1.46 3.66 15.69
CA GLY A 321 -1.73 3.36 17.09
C GLY A 321 -2.04 1.89 17.35
N LYS A 322 -1.86 1.01 16.36
CA LYS A 322 -2.25 -0.40 16.42
C LYS A 322 -1.02 -1.28 16.25
N PRO A 323 -1.04 -2.51 16.77
CA PRO A 323 0.15 -3.35 16.73
C PRO A 323 0.44 -3.81 15.29
N GLY A 324 1.72 -3.94 14.93
CA GLY A 324 2.16 -4.49 13.66
C GLY A 324 1.93 -3.54 12.48
N MET A 325 1.34 -4.10 11.43
CA MET A 325 0.85 -3.37 10.26
C MET A 325 -0.65 -3.59 10.08
N THR A 326 -1.39 -2.53 9.75
CA THR A 326 -2.84 -2.55 9.65
C THR A 326 -3.33 -2.74 8.22
N ASN A 327 -4.12 -3.79 8.01
CA ASN A 327 -4.91 -4.00 6.79
C ASN A 327 -6.39 -3.74 7.10
N ILE A 328 -7.14 -3.21 6.13
CA ILE A 328 -8.57 -2.92 6.30
C ILE A 328 -9.40 -3.88 5.45
N GLY A 329 -10.39 -4.50 6.08
CA GLY A 329 -11.38 -5.34 5.44
C GLY A 329 -12.42 -4.51 4.68
N ILE A 330 -12.71 -4.94 3.46
CA ILE A 330 -13.84 -4.48 2.65
C ILE A 330 -14.77 -5.66 2.32
N GLY A 331 -15.98 -5.39 1.83
CA GLY A 331 -16.97 -6.43 1.54
C GLY A 331 -17.69 -6.91 2.81
N ALA A 332 -17.73 -8.21 3.11
CA ALA A 332 -18.35 -8.67 4.37
C ALA A 332 -17.49 -8.36 5.61
N LEU A 333 -16.24 -7.92 5.42
CA LEU A 333 -15.33 -7.46 6.46
C LEU A 333 -15.28 -5.93 6.57
N ASN A 334 -16.25 -5.21 5.99
CA ASN A 334 -16.23 -3.75 5.90
C ASN A 334 -15.89 -3.05 7.23
N ASN A 335 -14.86 -2.20 7.21
CA ASN A 335 -14.34 -1.43 8.35
C ASN A 335 -13.77 -2.29 9.50
N LYS A 336 -13.55 -3.59 9.25
CA LYS A 336 -12.81 -4.43 10.18
C LYS A 336 -11.34 -4.38 9.86
N GLU A 337 -10.49 -4.41 10.85
CA GLU A 337 -9.05 -4.30 10.67
C GLU A 337 -8.37 -5.61 11.06
N ALA A 338 -7.33 -5.96 10.32
CA ALA A 338 -6.40 -7.03 10.66
C ALA A 338 -5.02 -6.43 10.94
N TYR A 339 -4.42 -6.85 12.03
CA TYR A 339 -3.09 -6.47 12.43
C TYR A 339 -2.17 -7.66 12.15
N SER A 340 -1.05 -7.41 11.47
CA SER A 340 -0.12 -8.47 11.11
C SER A 340 1.33 -8.03 11.21
N ASP A 341 2.21 -8.98 11.52
CA ASP A 341 3.63 -8.90 11.20
C ASP A 341 3.93 -9.75 9.97
N GLN A 342 5.09 -9.54 9.37
CA GLN A 342 5.49 -10.26 8.17
C GLN A 342 7.00 -10.35 8.06
N LEU A 343 7.52 -11.53 7.74
CA LEU A 343 8.87 -11.72 7.23
C LEU A 343 8.78 -12.20 5.78
N TRP A 344 9.32 -11.40 4.87
CA TRP A 344 9.30 -11.67 3.44
C TRP A 344 10.71 -11.69 2.88
N ASP A 345 11.00 -12.67 2.02
CA ASP A 345 12.25 -12.77 1.30
C ASP A 345 12.01 -12.88 -0.20
N CYS A 346 12.89 -12.30 -0.99
CA CYS A 346 12.90 -12.58 -2.43
C CYS A 346 14.29 -12.45 -3.07
N THR A 347 14.41 -13.05 -4.25
CA THR A 347 15.50 -12.83 -5.22
C THR A 347 14.90 -12.40 -6.55
N LEU A 348 15.63 -11.61 -7.32
CA LEU A 348 15.28 -11.28 -8.70
C LEU A 348 15.98 -12.28 -9.62
N ASP A 349 15.20 -13.04 -10.40
CA ASP A 349 15.72 -13.96 -11.44
C ASP A 349 15.06 -13.62 -12.77
N GLY A 350 15.73 -12.80 -13.58
CA GLY A 350 15.16 -12.24 -14.79
C GLY A 350 16.16 -12.01 -15.92
N GLU A 351 15.71 -11.23 -16.89
CA GLU A 351 16.50 -10.87 -18.05
C GLU A 351 16.22 -9.42 -18.48
N VAL A 352 17.25 -8.79 -19.05
CA VAL A 352 17.12 -7.52 -19.75
C VAL A 352 16.38 -7.78 -21.06
N ILE A 353 15.23 -7.15 -21.27
CA ILE A 353 14.40 -7.34 -22.46
C ILE A 353 14.88 -6.43 -23.58
N ASP A 354 15.07 -5.15 -23.27
CA ASP A 354 15.66 -4.14 -24.15
C ASP A 354 16.37 -3.06 -23.30
N ASN A 355 16.57 -1.87 -23.86
CA ASN A 355 17.28 -0.81 -23.14
C ASN A 355 16.47 -0.24 -21.96
N ASP A 356 15.14 -0.37 -22.01
CA ASP A 356 14.21 0.32 -21.12
C ASP A 356 13.38 -0.66 -20.30
N HIS A 357 13.54 -1.98 -20.51
CA HIS A 357 12.71 -2.99 -19.86
C HIS A 357 13.53 -4.17 -19.34
N ILE A 358 13.20 -4.60 -18.13
CA ILE A 358 13.70 -5.82 -17.49
C ILE A 358 12.48 -6.56 -16.92
N MET A 359 12.45 -7.88 -17.01
CA MET A 359 11.45 -8.67 -16.30
C MET A 359 12.02 -10.01 -15.86
N GLY A 360 11.37 -10.61 -14.87
CA GLY A 360 11.79 -11.91 -14.38
C GLY A 360 10.84 -12.51 -13.37
N LEU A 361 11.15 -13.74 -12.97
CA LEU A 361 10.47 -14.39 -11.87
C LEU A 361 10.97 -13.84 -10.54
N LEU A 362 10.11 -13.96 -9.54
CA LEU A 362 10.40 -13.55 -8.18
C LEU A 362 10.28 -14.76 -7.24
N PRO A 363 11.31 -15.63 -7.19
CA PRO A 363 11.40 -16.64 -6.14
C PRO A 363 11.31 -15.94 -4.79
N ASN A 364 10.28 -16.28 -4.03
CA ASN A 364 9.99 -15.64 -2.76
C ASN A 364 9.69 -16.65 -1.67
N PHE A 365 9.78 -16.18 -0.44
CA PHE A 365 9.33 -16.84 0.76
C PHE A 365 8.60 -15.79 1.60
N ASN A 366 7.47 -16.15 2.21
CA ASN A 366 6.67 -15.22 2.98
C ASN A 366 6.08 -15.93 4.19
N VAL A 367 6.29 -15.38 5.37
CA VAL A 367 5.61 -15.75 6.62
C VAL A 367 4.92 -14.51 7.15
N GLN A 368 3.67 -14.65 7.54
CA GLN A 368 2.86 -13.56 8.07
C GLN A 368 2.01 -14.12 9.20
N ASN A 369 2.04 -13.49 10.37
CA ASN A 369 1.13 -13.82 11.46
C ASN A 369 0.05 -12.74 11.57
N GLN A 370 -1.18 -13.17 11.85
CA GLN A 370 -2.25 -12.26 12.26
C GLN A 370 -2.22 -12.12 13.78
N ILE A 371 -1.65 -11.02 14.24
CA ILE A 371 -1.45 -10.72 15.66
C ILE A 371 -2.72 -10.20 16.34
N GLY A 372 -3.65 -9.60 15.58
CA GLY A 372 -4.90 -9.08 16.13
C GLY A 372 -5.85 -8.47 15.11
N GLY A 373 -6.85 -7.75 15.62
CA GLY A 373 -7.82 -7.00 14.83
C GLY A 373 -8.88 -6.31 15.70
N ASN A 374 -9.55 -5.29 15.16
CA ASN A 374 -10.59 -4.53 15.88
C ASN A 374 -11.93 -5.27 16.08
N ASP A 375 -12.10 -6.43 15.44
CA ASP A 375 -13.30 -7.26 15.49
C ASP A 375 -12.91 -8.72 15.73
N PRO A 376 -13.62 -9.48 16.58
CA PRO A 376 -13.29 -10.89 16.85
C PRO A 376 -13.27 -11.78 15.60
N ALA A 377 -13.96 -11.39 14.53
CA ALA A 377 -13.91 -12.10 13.25
C ALA A 377 -12.57 -11.93 12.52
N MET A 378 -11.74 -10.95 12.90
CA MET A 378 -10.38 -10.70 12.40
C MET A 378 -9.31 -11.23 13.37
N VAL A 379 -9.67 -12.14 14.27
CA VAL A 379 -8.72 -12.69 15.26
C VAL A 379 -8.66 -14.21 15.09
N TYR A 380 -7.85 -14.65 14.14
CA TYR A 380 -7.63 -16.06 13.81
C TYR A 380 -6.19 -16.27 13.36
N ASP A 381 -5.69 -17.50 13.47
CA ASP A 381 -4.36 -17.84 12.98
C ASP A 381 -4.44 -18.11 11.48
N ILE A 382 -3.47 -17.58 10.73
CA ILE A 382 -3.31 -17.83 9.30
C ILE A 382 -2.00 -18.54 9.02
N GLU A 383 -1.95 -19.23 7.89
CA GLU A 383 -0.70 -19.70 7.29
C GLU A 383 -0.62 -19.11 5.89
N VAL A 384 0.40 -18.30 5.64
CA VAL A 384 0.68 -17.75 4.31
C VAL A 384 1.79 -18.58 3.68
N ILE A 385 1.54 -19.06 2.46
CA ILE A 385 2.55 -19.75 1.66
C ILE A 385 2.66 -19.08 0.28
N THR A 386 3.82 -19.19 -0.35
CA THR A 386 4.00 -18.82 -1.75
C THR A 386 2.98 -19.56 -2.63
N HIS A 387 2.37 -18.83 -3.58
CA HIS A 387 1.42 -19.43 -4.50
C HIS A 387 2.07 -20.56 -5.31
N PRO A 388 1.37 -21.70 -5.54
CA PRO A 388 1.96 -22.86 -6.23
C PRO A 388 2.36 -22.60 -7.69
N ASP A 389 1.70 -21.65 -8.35
CA ASP A 389 2.07 -21.20 -9.70
C ASP A 389 3.16 -20.12 -9.62
N ALA A 390 4.40 -20.51 -9.88
CA ALA A 390 5.56 -19.64 -9.75
C ALA A 390 5.54 -18.43 -10.70
N ASP A 391 4.87 -18.54 -11.85
CA ASP A 391 4.80 -17.46 -12.86
C ASP A 391 3.78 -16.35 -12.51
N ARG A 392 3.10 -16.47 -11.37
CA ARG A 392 2.27 -15.42 -10.76
C ARG A 392 3.06 -14.54 -9.78
N SER A 393 4.30 -14.91 -9.43
CA SER A 393 5.21 -14.05 -8.67
C SER A 393 6.36 -13.62 -9.57
N TYR A 394 6.41 -12.34 -9.91
CA TYR A 394 7.33 -11.80 -10.91
C TYR A 394 7.65 -10.33 -10.64
N PHE A 395 8.63 -9.80 -11.36
CA PHE A 395 8.93 -8.38 -11.35
C PHE A 395 9.06 -7.84 -12.77
N LYS A 396 8.84 -6.53 -12.91
CA LYS A 396 9.05 -5.76 -14.13
C LYS A 396 9.66 -4.42 -13.77
N PHE A 397 10.70 -4.04 -14.50
CA PHE A 397 11.29 -2.71 -14.47
C PHE A 397 11.08 -2.02 -15.82
N GLN A 398 10.73 -0.74 -15.77
CA GLN A 398 10.62 0.17 -16.92
C GLN A 398 11.49 1.39 -16.62
N ARG A 399 12.41 1.74 -17.52
CA ARG A 399 13.23 2.95 -17.36
C ARG A 399 12.34 4.18 -17.46
N LEU A 400 12.52 5.12 -16.54
CA LEU A 400 11.79 6.39 -16.52
C LEU A 400 12.76 7.55 -16.79
N GLY A 401 12.25 8.78 -16.73
CA GLY A 401 13.11 9.97 -16.74
C GLY A 401 14.04 9.99 -15.51
N PRO A 402 15.23 10.61 -15.61
CA PRO A 402 16.20 10.67 -14.51
C PRO A 402 15.70 11.49 -13.31
N ASP A 403 14.63 12.25 -13.49
CA ASP A 403 13.90 13.08 -12.53
C ASP A 403 12.52 12.48 -12.17
N ALA A 404 12.27 11.22 -12.52
CA ALA A 404 11.00 10.58 -12.25
C ALA A 404 10.77 10.38 -10.75
N THR A 405 9.51 10.56 -10.37
CA THR A 405 9.00 10.50 -9.00
C THR A 405 8.02 9.34 -8.84
N CYS A 406 7.53 9.13 -7.61
CA CYS A 406 6.45 8.18 -7.39
C CYS A 406 5.19 8.52 -8.18
N ALA A 407 4.86 9.81 -8.38
CA ALA A 407 3.71 10.22 -9.18
C ALA A 407 3.81 9.72 -10.64
N ASP A 408 5.03 9.70 -11.20
CA ASP A 408 5.28 9.20 -12.55
C ASP A 408 5.06 7.69 -12.64
N VAL A 409 5.46 6.93 -11.61
CA VAL A 409 5.19 5.49 -11.50
C VAL A 409 3.68 5.24 -11.48
N ILE A 410 2.92 5.97 -10.66
CA ILE A 410 1.45 5.84 -10.58
C ILE A 410 0.80 6.17 -11.92
N LYS A 411 1.23 7.26 -12.56
CA LYS A 411 0.71 7.66 -13.87
C LYS A 411 0.94 6.60 -14.94
N GLU A 412 2.10 5.92 -14.94
CA GLU A 412 2.35 4.80 -15.85
C GLU A 412 1.38 3.64 -15.59
N ILE A 413 1.04 3.33 -14.34
CA ILE A 413 0.14 2.20 -14.01
C ILE A 413 -1.31 2.49 -14.43
N GLU A 414 -1.73 3.74 -14.32
CA GLU A 414 -3.09 4.19 -14.69
C GLU A 414 -3.26 4.38 -16.21
N CYS A 415 -2.22 4.12 -16.99
CA CYS A 415 -2.20 4.38 -18.42
C CYS A 415 -3.31 3.64 -19.18
N GLU A 416 -4.19 4.39 -19.85
CA GLU A 416 -5.26 3.83 -20.66
C GLU A 416 -4.69 2.92 -21.76
N GLY A 417 -5.13 1.66 -21.79
CA GLY A 417 -4.64 0.64 -22.74
C GLY A 417 -3.51 -0.24 -22.19
N GLY A 418 -3.01 0.04 -20.99
CA GLY A 418 -2.01 -0.77 -20.30
C GLY A 418 -0.58 -0.37 -20.65
N SER A 419 0.17 0.02 -19.62
CA SER A 419 1.63 0.20 -19.67
C SER A 419 2.40 -1.09 -19.44
N TRP A 420 3.71 -1.06 -19.61
CA TRP A 420 4.59 -2.16 -19.22
C TRP A 420 4.46 -2.48 -17.73
N LEU A 421 4.23 -1.50 -16.87
CA LEU A 421 4.00 -1.68 -15.43
C LEU A 421 2.58 -2.13 -15.07
N SER A 422 1.70 -2.37 -16.03
CA SER A 422 0.35 -2.86 -15.75
C SER A 422 0.33 -4.31 -15.27
N TYR A 423 -0.46 -4.62 -14.24
CA TYR A 423 -0.56 -5.98 -13.71
C TYR A 423 -1.18 -6.97 -14.71
N VAL A 424 -0.54 -8.13 -14.85
CA VAL A 424 -1.06 -9.31 -15.54
C VAL A 424 -1.03 -10.53 -14.62
N VAL A 425 -1.93 -11.49 -14.78
CA VAL A 425 -2.04 -12.63 -13.85
C VAL A 425 -0.80 -13.52 -13.89
N HIS A 426 -0.30 -13.78 -15.10
CA HIS A 426 0.92 -14.56 -15.33
C HIS A 426 1.93 -13.71 -16.09
N ILE A 427 3.20 -13.78 -15.72
CA ILE A 427 4.26 -12.98 -16.37
C ILE A 427 4.28 -13.16 -17.90
N GLY A 428 3.96 -14.36 -18.41
CA GLY A 428 3.89 -14.65 -19.85
C GLY A 428 2.76 -13.95 -20.61
N GLN A 429 1.89 -13.22 -19.92
CA GLN A 429 0.85 -12.37 -20.50
C GLN A 429 1.30 -10.91 -20.64
N THR A 430 2.52 -10.57 -20.20
CA THR A 430 3.09 -9.23 -20.36
C THR A 430 3.18 -8.91 -21.86
N PRO A 431 2.65 -7.78 -22.34
CA PRO A 431 2.76 -7.39 -23.74
C PRO A 431 4.24 -7.20 -24.11
N ALA A 432 4.56 -7.29 -25.40
CA ALA A 432 5.88 -6.89 -25.86
C ALA A 432 6.10 -5.40 -25.61
N PRO A 433 7.33 -4.92 -25.36
CA PRO A 433 7.61 -3.51 -25.11
C PRO A 433 7.01 -2.56 -26.17
N GLU A 434 7.06 -2.93 -27.45
CA GLU A 434 6.51 -2.13 -28.55
C GLU A 434 4.97 -2.09 -28.61
N GLU A 435 4.30 -2.96 -27.84
CA GLU A 435 2.83 -3.02 -27.71
C GLU A 435 2.33 -2.33 -26.44
N ALA A 436 3.21 -2.05 -25.47
CA ALA A 436 2.89 -1.32 -24.26
C ALA A 436 2.78 0.19 -24.54
N ASN A 437 1.78 0.83 -23.94
CA ASN A 437 1.69 2.30 -23.95
C ASN A 437 2.67 2.88 -22.92
N THR A 438 3.20 4.07 -23.21
CA THR A 438 3.84 4.95 -22.22
C THR A 438 2.94 6.16 -22.02
N CYS A 439 2.78 6.58 -20.77
CA CYS A 439 1.98 7.75 -20.39
C CYS A 439 2.84 8.97 -20.01
N LEU A 440 4.14 8.79 -19.87
CA LEU A 440 5.15 9.84 -19.72
C LEU A 440 5.67 10.37 -21.06
#